data_AF-A0A6P4EAS7-F1
#
_entry.id   AF-A0A6P4EAS7-F1
#
_cell.length_a   1.000
_cell.length_b   1.000
_cell.length_c   1.000
_cell.angle_alpha   90.00
_cell.angle_beta   90.00
_cell.angle_gamma   90.00
#
_symmetry.space_group_name_H-M   'P 1'
#
loop_
_entity.id
_entity.type
_entity.pdbx_description
1 polymer ?
#
loop_
_entity_poly.entity_id
_entity_poly.type
_entity_poly.pdbx_seq_one_letter_code
_entity_poly.pdbx_strand_id
1 'polypeptide(L)'
;MKSAVVFILTLFVASGWSQPLDIPAQLDAQVRSVVDEMADIGKSTGEALAHQYKEIVVEPQNELEEALDQVESRRQESPECVAAEDEEITRIVDTAHEDLHSCGVVAAHTSAEIASDVSAATQQLVYGGYSLGRTYNKCNSYKNAVLKQTCMAKFYVQATVYLVSARSSIKTIRKSTSERIPAVFVDGNVCTHSASSQAVLGLQEVNTHIDACVSRRR
;
A
#
# COMPACT_ATOMS: atom_id res chain seq x y z
N MET A 1 -8.58 10.36 -2.06
CA MET A 1 -7.27 9.81 -1.65
C MET A 1 -6.87 8.53 -2.42
N LYS A 2 -7.82 7.64 -2.80
CA LYS A 2 -7.58 6.45 -3.65
C LYS A 2 -6.75 6.72 -4.93
N SER A 3 -6.94 7.87 -5.57
CA SER A 3 -6.17 8.22 -6.78
C SER A 3 -4.74 8.66 -6.48
N ALA A 4 -4.48 9.36 -5.37
CA ALA A 4 -3.19 10.02 -5.16
C ALA A 4 -2.02 9.03 -4.92
N VAL A 5 -2.25 7.95 -4.17
CA VAL A 5 -1.20 6.96 -3.86
C VAL A 5 -0.84 6.11 -5.08
N VAL A 6 -1.85 5.68 -5.85
CA VAL A 6 -1.66 4.98 -7.13
C VAL A 6 -0.96 5.88 -8.15
N PHE A 7 -1.34 7.16 -8.23
CA PHE A 7 -0.69 8.12 -9.12
C PHE A 7 0.77 8.37 -8.73
N ILE A 8 1.12 8.49 -7.45
CA ILE A 8 2.51 8.74 -7.05
C ILE A 8 3.40 7.54 -7.39
N LEU A 9 2.98 6.31 -7.07
CA LEU A 9 3.76 5.10 -7.39
C LEU A 9 3.88 4.86 -8.91
N THR A 10 2.83 5.13 -9.69
CA THR A 10 2.87 4.96 -11.17
C THR A 10 3.59 6.11 -11.89
N LEU A 11 3.49 7.35 -11.42
CA LEU A 11 4.13 8.51 -12.04
C LEU A 11 5.66 8.46 -11.91
N PHE A 12 6.21 8.01 -10.78
CA PHE A 12 7.66 7.93 -10.61
C PHE A 12 8.30 6.81 -11.44
N VAL A 13 7.57 5.72 -11.71
CA VAL A 13 8.06 4.62 -12.56
C VAL A 13 7.93 4.97 -14.05
N ALA A 14 6.82 5.58 -14.47
CA ALA A 14 6.54 5.83 -15.89
C ALA A 14 7.31 7.03 -16.48
N SER A 15 7.64 8.04 -15.67
CA SER A 15 8.19 9.32 -16.19
C SER A 15 9.70 9.31 -16.47
N GLY A 16 10.44 8.25 -16.08
CA GLY A 16 11.90 8.19 -16.23
C GLY A 16 12.45 7.51 -17.49
N TRP A 17 11.65 6.69 -18.19
CA TRP A 17 12.20 5.70 -19.13
C TRP A 17 11.57 5.65 -20.52
N SER A 18 10.71 6.60 -20.87
CA SER A 18 10.10 6.69 -22.22
C SER A 18 11.08 7.16 -23.32
N GLN A 19 12.33 7.50 -22.97
CA GLN A 19 13.34 7.86 -23.96
C GLN A 19 14.09 6.61 -24.42
N PRO A 20 14.13 6.32 -25.74
CA PRO A 20 14.96 5.23 -26.25
C PRO A 20 16.42 5.55 -25.92
N LEU A 21 16.99 4.77 -25.00
CA LEU A 21 18.41 4.76 -24.74
C LEU A 21 19.07 4.11 -25.96
N ASP A 22 19.93 4.84 -26.65
CA ASP A 22 20.57 4.45 -27.91
C ASP A 22 21.67 3.38 -27.72
N ILE A 23 21.48 2.47 -26.76
CA ILE A 23 22.42 1.46 -26.24
C ILE A 23 22.30 0.18 -27.10
N PRO A 24 23.36 -0.65 -27.23
CA PRO A 24 23.27 -1.97 -27.88
C PRO A 24 22.02 -2.76 -27.46
N ALA A 25 21.30 -3.28 -28.46
CA ALA A 25 19.96 -3.86 -28.32
C ALA A 25 19.83 -4.93 -27.22
N GLN A 26 20.90 -5.70 -26.96
CA GLN A 26 20.93 -6.72 -25.91
C GLN A 26 20.94 -6.13 -24.48
N LEU A 27 21.62 -5.00 -24.30
CA LEU A 27 21.66 -4.29 -23.02
C LEU A 27 20.40 -3.46 -22.83
N ASP A 28 19.91 -2.82 -23.89
CA ASP A 28 18.63 -2.12 -23.92
C ASP A 28 17.47 -3.05 -23.54
N ALA A 29 17.41 -4.26 -24.10
CA ALA A 29 16.42 -5.27 -23.72
C ALA A 29 16.51 -5.69 -22.24
N GLN A 30 17.72 -5.82 -21.69
CA GLN A 30 17.90 -6.16 -20.27
C GLN A 30 17.51 -5.02 -19.33
N VAL A 31 17.82 -3.78 -19.70
CA VAL A 31 17.41 -2.60 -18.93
C VAL A 31 15.89 -2.46 -18.95
N ARG A 32 15.26 -2.62 -20.12
CA ARG A 32 13.79 -2.62 -20.23
C ARG A 32 13.15 -3.73 -19.41
N SER A 33 13.66 -4.95 -19.48
CA SER A 33 13.14 -6.06 -18.67
C SER A 33 13.19 -5.79 -17.17
N VAL A 34 14.27 -5.17 -16.66
CA VAL A 34 14.39 -4.78 -15.25
C VAL A 34 13.39 -3.66 -14.90
N VAL A 35 13.19 -2.73 -15.81
CA VAL A 35 12.23 -1.62 -15.66
C VAL A 35 10.79 -2.15 -15.61
N ASP A 36 10.41 -2.99 -16.56
CA ASP A 36 9.08 -3.59 -16.64
C ASP A 36 8.79 -4.41 -15.38
N GLU A 37 9.75 -5.23 -14.93
CA GLU A 37 9.59 -6.02 -13.70
C GLU A 37 9.39 -5.12 -12.47
N MET A 38 10.07 -3.97 -12.39
CA MET A 38 9.85 -3.02 -11.29
C MET A 38 8.54 -2.26 -11.39
N ALA A 39 8.10 -1.96 -12.60
CA ALA A 39 6.78 -1.37 -12.81
C ALA A 39 5.68 -2.33 -12.35
N ASP A 40 5.81 -3.61 -12.69
CA ASP A 40 4.89 -4.66 -12.26
C ASP A 40 4.92 -4.86 -10.74
N ILE A 41 6.10 -4.83 -10.11
CA ILE A 41 6.22 -4.88 -8.64
C ILE A 41 5.56 -3.67 -7.99
N GLY A 42 5.81 -2.46 -8.50
CA GLY A 42 5.19 -1.24 -7.97
C GLY A 42 3.67 -1.28 -8.10
N LYS A 43 3.16 -1.71 -9.26
CA LYS A 43 1.72 -1.85 -9.52
C LYS A 43 1.08 -2.88 -8.59
N SER A 44 1.60 -4.11 -8.56
CA SER A 44 1.05 -5.19 -7.72
C SER A 44 1.10 -4.86 -6.23
N THR A 45 2.18 -4.22 -5.77
CA THR A 45 2.29 -3.71 -4.39
C THR A 45 1.22 -2.66 -4.11
N GLY A 46 1.04 -1.69 -5.01
CA GLY A 46 0.01 -0.66 -4.86
C GLY A 46 -1.42 -1.21 -4.84
N GLU A 47 -1.73 -2.18 -5.71
CA GLU A 47 -3.02 -2.86 -5.75
C GLU A 47 -3.27 -3.65 -4.46
N ALA A 48 -2.26 -4.38 -3.97
CA ALA A 48 -2.35 -5.14 -2.73
C ALA A 48 -2.54 -4.23 -1.49
N LEU A 49 -1.79 -3.12 -1.39
CA LEU A 49 -1.96 -2.14 -0.31
C LEU A 49 -3.34 -1.45 -0.37
N ALA A 50 -3.86 -1.18 -1.56
CA ALA A 50 -5.20 -0.60 -1.72
C ALA A 50 -6.31 -1.59 -1.32
N HIS A 51 -6.15 -2.86 -1.66
CA HIS A 51 -7.04 -3.92 -1.22
C HIS A 51 -7.00 -4.10 0.30
N GLN A 52 -5.80 -4.10 0.88
CA GLN A 52 -5.58 -4.15 2.32
C GLN A 52 -6.25 -2.99 3.07
N TYR A 53 -6.15 -1.76 2.55
CA TYR A 53 -6.85 -0.62 3.13
C TYR A 53 -8.37 -0.85 3.16
N LYS A 54 -8.93 -1.45 2.09
CA LYS A 54 -10.35 -1.71 2.02
C LYS A 54 -10.78 -2.71 3.10
N GLU A 55 -10.09 -3.84 3.23
CA GLU A 55 -10.48 -4.86 4.20
C GLU A 55 -10.16 -4.47 5.64
N ILE A 56 -8.98 -3.93 5.92
CA ILE A 56 -8.59 -3.63 7.31
C ILE A 56 -9.33 -2.40 7.85
N VAL A 57 -9.56 -1.38 7.02
CA VAL A 57 -10.10 -0.09 7.50
C VAL A 57 -11.56 0.08 7.12
N VAL A 58 -11.90 -0.09 5.83
CA VAL A 58 -13.23 0.29 5.32
C VAL A 58 -14.31 -0.71 5.73
N GLU A 59 -14.03 -2.01 5.64
CA GLU A 59 -15.03 -3.03 5.94
C GLU A 59 -15.44 -3.05 7.43
N PRO A 60 -14.51 -3.12 8.40
CA PRO A 60 -14.80 -3.00 9.83
C PRO A 60 -15.51 -1.70 10.23
N GLN A 61 -15.18 -0.57 9.57
CA GLN A 61 -15.89 0.69 9.81
C GLN A 61 -17.34 0.63 9.33
N ASN A 62 -17.58 0.08 8.13
CA ASN A 62 -18.93 -0.04 7.61
C ASN A 62 -19.79 -0.99 8.45
N GLU A 63 -19.22 -2.09 8.95
CA GLU A 63 -19.91 -3.02 9.86
C GLU A 63 -20.35 -2.32 11.16
N LEU A 64 -19.47 -1.49 11.73
CA LEU A 64 -19.78 -0.68 12.91
C LEU A 64 -20.85 0.39 12.62
N GLU A 65 -20.73 1.10 11.48
CA GLU A 65 -21.71 2.10 11.05
C GLU A 65 -23.09 1.47 10.84
N GLU A 66 -23.17 0.31 10.18
CA GLU A 66 -24.43 -0.40 9.95
C GLU A 66 -25.08 -0.85 11.27
N ALA A 67 -24.30 -1.35 12.23
CA ALA A 67 -24.80 -1.72 13.55
C ALA A 67 -25.30 -0.50 14.34
N LEU A 68 -24.61 0.63 14.24
CA LEU A 68 -25.03 1.88 14.88
C LEU A 68 -26.31 2.44 14.25
N ASP A 69 -26.40 2.42 12.92
CA ASP A 69 -27.60 2.83 12.18
C ASP A 69 -28.82 1.99 12.57
N GLN A 70 -28.64 0.68 12.82
CA GLN A 70 -29.71 -0.17 13.34
C GLN A 70 -30.20 0.30 14.70
N VAL A 71 -29.31 0.62 15.64
CA VAL A 71 -29.69 1.15 16.96
C VAL A 71 -30.36 2.52 16.83
N GLU A 72 -29.81 3.42 16.01
CA GLU A 72 -30.34 4.77 15.86
C GLU A 72 -31.69 4.78 15.13
N SER A 73 -31.94 3.85 14.21
CA SER A 73 -33.27 3.67 13.59
C SER A 73 -34.36 3.42 14.63
N ARG A 74 -34.02 2.75 15.74
CA ARG A 74 -34.93 2.46 16.86
C ARG A 74 -35.27 3.72 17.66
N ARG A 75 -34.47 4.79 17.56
CA ARG A 75 -34.78 6.08 18.20
C ARG A 75 -36.06 6.69 17.60
N GLN A 76 -36.33 6.43 16.32
CA GLN A 76 -37.59 6.85 15.68
C GLN A 76 -38.80 6.11 16.25
N GLU A 77 -38.63 4.85 16.65
CA GLU A 77 -39.70 4.00 17.18
C GLU A 77 -39.91 4.20 18.69
N SER A 78 -38.83 4.42 19.45
CA SER A 78 -38.86 4.47 20.92
C SER A 78 -37.74 5.36 21.48
N PRO A 79 -37.87 6.68 21.34
CA PRO A 79 -36.80 7.64 21.63
C PRO A 79 -36.34 7.61 23.10
N GLU A 80 -37.25 7.39 24.04
CA GLU A 80 -36.93 7.36 25.47
C GLU A 80 -36.20 6.09 25.91
N CYS A 81 -36.40 4.96 25.21
CA CYS A 81 -35.69 3.72 25.51
C CYS A 81 -34.28 3.73 24.92
N VAL A 82 -34.09 4.33 23.73
CA VAL A 82 -32.75 4.53 23.17
C VAL A 82 -31.96 5.54 23.99
N ALA A 83 -32.59 6.67 24.38
CA ALA A 83 -31.94 7.69 25.20
C ALA A 83 -31.44 7.17 26.56
N ALA A 84 -32.05 6.12 27.11
CA ALA A 84 -31.60 5.48 28.35
C ALA A 84 -30.29 4.69 28.17
N GLU A 85 -29.99 4.25 26.94
CA GLU A 85 -28.80 3.49 26.58
C GLU A 85 -27.73 4.36 25.89
N ASP A 86 -27.96 5.67 25.69
CA ASP A 86 -27.06 6.58 24.96
C ASP A 86 -25.63 6.60 25.53
N GLU A 87 -25.48 6.50 26.86
CA GLU A 87 -24.17 6.44 27.51
C GLU A 87 -23.43 5.13 27.19
N GLU A 88 -24.15 4.01 27.12
CA GLU A 88 -23.57 2.70 26.77
C GLU A 88 -23.21 2.65 25.28
N ILE A 89 -24.09 3.14 24.41
CA ILE A 89 -23.85 3.27 22.96
C ILE A 89 -22.58 4.09 22.72
N THR A 90 -22.47 5.26 23.37
CA THR A 90 -21.30 6.13 23.24
C THR A 90 -20.02 5.41 23.67
N ARG A 91 -20.05 4.71 24.82
CA ARG A 91 -18.90 3.96 25.31
C ARG A 91 -18.45 2.87 24.35
N ILE A 92 -19.39 2.11 23.79
CA ILE A 92 -19.10 1.04 22.82
C ILE A 92 -18.47 1.63 21.55
N VAL A 93 -19.06 2.70 21.01
CA VAL A 93 -18.56 3.35 19.79
C VAL A 93 -17.18 3.98 20.00
N ASP A 94 -16.96 4.67 21.13
CA ASP A 94 -15.67 5.30 21.44
C ASP A 94 -14.56 4.25 21.59
N THR A 95 -14.83 3.16 22.31
CA THR A 95 -13.88 2.05 22.49
C THR A 95 -13.55 1.40 21.14
N ALA A 96 -14.58 1.13 20.32
CA ALA A 96 -14.39 0.57 18.99
C ALA A 96 -13.57 1.49 18.09
N HIS A 97 -13.78 2.81 18.18
CA HIS A 97 -13.04 3.79 17.41
C HIS A 97 -11.56 3.84 17.83
N GLU A 98 -11.26 3.81 19.13
CA GLU A 98 -9.89 3.73 19.64
C GLU A 98 -9.18 2.45 19.18
N ASP A 99 -9.85 1.31 19.27
CA ASP A 99 -9.29 0.02 18.87
C ASP A 99 -9.04 -0.05 17.36
N LEU A 100 -10.03 0.35 16.54
CA LEU A 100 -9.88 0.43 15.09
C LEU A 100 -8.76 1.40 14.69
N HIS A 101 -8.63 2.53 15.39
CA HIS A 101 -7.55 3.49 15.16
C HIS A 101 -6.18 2.89 15.50
N SER A 102 -6.05 2.27 16.66
CA SER A 102 -4.83 1.62 17.12
C SER A 102 -4.35 0.53 16.15
N CYS A 103 -5.25 -0.38 15.75
CA CYS A 103 -4.98 -1.41 14.76
C CYS A 103 -4.62 -0.81 13.39
N GLY A 104 -5.33 0.25 12.98
CA GLY A 104 -5.13 0.94 11.70
C GLY A 104 -3.77 1.64 11.60
N VAL A 105 -3.25 2.21 12.68
CA VAL A 105 -1.92 2.86 12.71
C VAL A 105 -0.79 1.86 12.42
N VAL A 106 -0.86 0.65 12.98
CA VAL A 106 0.14 -0.40 12.73
C VAL A 106 0.13 -0.85 11.27
N ALA A 107 -1.07 -1.04 10.71
CA ALA A 107 -1.24 -1.39 9.30
C ALA A 107 -0.73 -0.27 8.37
N ALA A 108 -1.03 0.98 8.69
CA ALA A 108 -0.59 2.15 7.94
C ALA A 108 0.94 2.34 7.99
N HIS A 109 1.56 2.17 9.17
CA HIS A 109 3.01 2.28 9.34
C HIS A 109 3.73 1.26 8.47
N THR A 110 3.32 -0.01 8.53
CA THR A 110 3.97 -1.07 7.77
C THR A 110 3.73 -0.92 6.26
N SER A 111 2.53 -0.46 5.86
CA SER A 111 2.23 -0.10 4.47
C SER A 111 3.14 1.02 3.95
N ALA A 112 3.40 2.03 4.78
CA ALA A 112 4.30 3.14 4.44
C ALA A 112 5.75 2.67 4.30
N GLU A 113 6.22 1.76 5.15
CA GLU A 113 7.55 1.15 5.01
C GLU A 113 7.69 0.38 3.69
N ILE A 114 6.69 -0.44 3.32
CA ILE A 114 6.70 -1.19 2.06
C ILE A 114 6.73 -0.23 0.86
N ALA A 115 5.90 0.83 0.88
CA ALA A 115 5.90 1.83 -0.18
C ALA A 115 7.23 2.59 -0.26
N SER A 116 7.85 2.90 0.88
CA SER A 116 9.17 3.52 0.97
C SER A 116 10.26 2.64 0.36
N ASP A 117 10.28 1.35 0.69
CA ASP A 117 11.25 0.38 0.15
C ASP A 117 11.16 0.26 -1.37
N VAL A 118 9.93 0.16 -1.90
CA VAL A 118 9.68 0.12 -3.36
C VAL A 118 10.10 1.43 -4.02
N SER A 119 9.80 2.57 -3.40
CA SER A 119 10.18 3.90 -3.91
C SER A 119 11.70 4.07 -3.94
N ALA A 120 12.41 3.73 -2.86
CA ALA A 120 13.86 3.85 -2.76
C ALA A 120 14.56 3.00 -3.82
N ALA A 121 14.11 1.76 -4.03
CA ALA A 121 14.67 0.90 -5.07
C ALA A 121 14.37 1.40 -6.49
N THR A 122 13.16 1.92 -6.72
CA THR A 122 12.80 2.54 -8.00
C THR A 122 13.71 3.73 -8.30
N GLN A 123 13.91 4.62 -7.31
CA GLN A 123 14.82 5.75 -7.45
C GLN A 123 16.25 5.30 -7.75
N GLN A 124 16.77 4.30 -7.04
CA GLN A 124 18.09 3.74 -7.29
C GLN A 124 18.25 3.27 -8.74
N LEU A 125 17.22 2.64 -9.31
CA LEU A 125 17.21 2.20 -10.70
C LEU A 125 17.12 3.35 -11.70
N VAL A 126 16.27 4.34 -11.44
CA VAL A 126 16.14 5.53 -12.29
C VAL A 126 17.47 6.27 -12.37
N TYR A 127 18.08 6.57 -11.21
CA TYR A 127 19.39 7.24 -11.16
C TYR A 127 20.49 6.39 -11.80
N GLY A 128 20.49 5.08 -11.56
CA GLY A 128 21.44 4.14 -12.16
C GLY A 128 21.33 4.09 -13.68
N GLY A 129 20.12 3.96 -14.22
CA GLY A 129 19.83 3.97 -15.65
C GLY A 129 20.18 5.30 -16.32
N TYR A 130 19.86 6.43 -15.68
CA TYR A 130 20.24 7.76 -16.17
C TYR A 130 21.78 7.92 -16.24
N SER A 131 22.49 7.46 -15.21
CA SER A 131 23.95 7.50 -15.19
C SER A 131 24.57 6.67 -16.33
N LEU A 132 23.98 5.51 -16.64
CA LEU A 132 24.38 4.65 -17.74
C LEU A 132 24.17 5.31 -19.09
N GLY A 133 22.99 5.89 -19.32
CA GLY A 133 22.70 6.62 -20.56
C GLY A 133 23.68 7.79 -20.79
N ARG A 134 24.00 8.53 -19.73
CA ARG A 134 25.00 9.62 -19.79
C ARG A 134 26.40 9.09 -20.13
N THR A 135 26.85 8.00 -19.50
CA THR A 135 28.14 7.38 -19.80
C THR A 135 28.18 6.89 -21.24
N TYR A 136 27.11 6.25 -21.72
CA TYR A 136 27.01 5.78 -23.10
C TYR A 136 27.13 6.92 -24.11
N ASN A 137 26.34 7.98 -23.94
CA ASN A 137 26.37 9.17 -24.81
C ASN A 137 27.74 9.84 -24.81
N LYS A 138 28.40 9.89 -23.65
CA LYS A 138 29.79 10.38 -23.53
C LYS A 138 30.77 9.49 -24.29
N CYS A 139 30.64 8.17 -24.20
CA CYS A 139 31.50 7.27 -24.95
C CYS A 139 31.28 7.38 -26.46
N ASN A 140 30.02 7.56 -26.88
CA ASN A 140 29.66 7.64 -28.29
C ASN A 140 30.10 8.96 -28.96
N SER A 141 30.24 10.05 -28.19
CA SER A 141 30.72 11.34 -28.69
C SER A 141 32.23 11.39 -28.94
N TYR A 142 33.01 10.40 -28.48
CA TYR A 142 34.43 10.32 -28.78
C TYR A 142 34.68 9.99 -30.26
N LYS A 143 35.39 10.89 -30.95
CA LYS A 143 35.82 10.69 -32.35
C LYS A 143 37.00 9.72 -32.49
N ASN A 144 37.84 9.61 -31.46
CA ASN A 144 38.99 8.72 -31.46
C ASN A 144 38.53 7.27 -31.12
N ALA A 145 38.86 6.34 -32.01
CA ALA A 145 38.42 4.94 -31.90
C ALA A 145 38.94 4.23 -30.64
N VAL A 146 40.18 4.49 -30.22
CA VAL A 146 40.81 3.86 -29.05
C VAL A 146 40.18 4.39 -27.75
N LEU A 147 39.95 5.71 -27.67
CA LEU A 147 39.23 6.34 -26.57
C LEU A 147 37.78 5.85 -26.49
N LYS A 148 37.11 5.73 -27.64
CA LYS A 148 35.75 5.19 -27.73
C LYS A 148 35.68 3.74 -27.24
N GLN A 149 36.57 2.86 -27.70
CA GLN A 149 36.63 1.46 -27.26
C GLN A 149 36.92 1.33 -25.77
N THR A 150 37.90 2.07 -25.25
CA THR A 150 38.26 2.04 -23.83
C THR A 150 37.12 2.59 -22.96
N CYS A 151 36.42 3.62 -23.41
CA CYS A 151 35.23 4.14 -22.73
C CYS A 151 34.09 3.13 -22.74
N MET A 152 33.80 2.52 -23.89
CA MET A 152 32.75 1.50 -24.02
C MET A 152 33.02 0.28 -23.14
N ALA A 153 34.29 -0.14 -22.99
CA ALA A 153 34.66 -1.19 -22.05
C ALA A 153 34.28 -0.83 -20.60
N LYS A 154 34.58 0.40 -20.15
CA LYS A 154 34.16 0.89 -18.83
C LYS A 154 32.64 0.96 -18.69
N PHE A 155 31.95 1.39 -19.74
CA PHE A 155 30.49 1.41 -19.80
C PHE A 155 29.89 0.01 -19.58
N TYR A 156 30.40 -1.03 -20.26
CA TYR A 156 29.88 -2.39 -20.09
C TYR A 156 30.09 -2.94 -18.67
N VAL A 157 31.22 -2.62 -18.02
CA VAL A 157 31.44 -2.97 -16.61
C VAL A 157 30.40 -2.29 -15.72
N GLN A 158 30.20 -0.98 -15.90
CA GLN A 158 29.20 -0.22 -15.16
C GLN A 158 27.77 -0.76 -15.39
N ALA A 159 27.46 -1.13 -16.64
CA ALA A 159 26.16 -1.70 -17.02
C ALA A 159 25.91 -3.05 -16.36
N THR A 160 26.93 -3.90 -16.28
CA THR A 160 26.84 -5.20 -15.63
C THR A 160 26.60 -5.04 -14.12
N VAL A 161 27.36 -4.16 -13.47
CA VAL A 161 27.18 -3.87 -12.03
C VAL A 161 25.76 -3.34 -11.76
N TYR A 162 25.27 -2.43 -12.60
CA TYR A 162 23.90 -1.92 -12.51
C TYR A 162 22.86 -3.05 -12.61
N LEU A 163 22.94 -3.91 -13.64
CA LEU A 163 21.98 -5.00 -13.83
C LEU A 163 22.00 -6.02 -12.70
N VAL A 164 23.18 -6.37 -12.19
CA VAL A 164 23.31 -7.30 -11.05
C VAL A 164 22.69 -6.69 -9.78
N SER A 165 23.00 -5.42 -9.52
CA SER A 165 22.45 -4.70 -8.37
C SER A 165 20.93 -4.57 -8.48
N ALA A 166 20.44 -4.24 -9.68
CA ALA A 166 19.02 -4.12 -9.97
C ALA A 166 18.26 -5.42 -9.71
N ARG A 167 18.74 -6.55 -10.26
CA ARG A 167 18.12 -7.86 -10.04
C ARG A 167 18.16 -8.29 -8.57
N SER A 168 19.25 -7.96 -7.87
CA SER A 168 19.35 -8.21 -6.43
C SER A 168 18.29 -7.40 -5.65
N SER A 169 18.15 -6.11 -5.94
CA SER A 169 17.14 -5.24 -5.31
C SER A 169 15.73 -5.74 -5.61
N ILE A 170 15.43 -6.08 -6.88
CA ILE A 170 14.14 -6.70 -7.28
C ILE A 170 13.84 -7.92 -6.43
N LYS A 171 14.80 -8.84 -6.30
CA LYS A 171 14.62 -10.07 -5.54
C LYS A 171 14.33 -9.79 -4.06
N THR A 172 15.07 -8.86 -3.46
CA THR A 172 14.88 -8.46 -2.05
C THR A 172 13.50 -7.84 -1.83
N ILE A 173 13.08 -6.92 -2.70
CA ILE A 173 11.75 -6.30 -2.61
C ILE A 173 10.69 -7.37 -2.78
N ARG A 174 10.77 -8.20 -3.82
CA ARG A 174 9.78 -9.25 -4.07
C ARG A 174 9.60 -10.15 -2.85
N LYS A 175 10.71 -10.54 -2.21
CA LYS A 175 10.69 -11.32 -0.98
C LYS A 175 10.04 -10.53 0.17
N SER A 176 10.53 -9.32 0.43
CA SER A 176 10.02 -8.42 1.48
C SER A 176 8.52 -8.18 1.34
N THR A 177 8.07 -7.81 0.13
CA THR A 177 6.67 -7.60 -0.20
C THR A 177 5.85 -8.88 -0.07
N SER A 178 6.35 -10.03 -0.54
CA SER A 178 5.63 -11.31 -0.45
C SER A 178 5.47 -11.83 0.98
N GLU A 179 6.37 -11.45 1.90
CA GLU A 179 6.32 -11.86 3.31
C GLU A 179 5.57 -10.83 4.16
N ARG A 180 5.81 -9.53 3.94
CA ARG A 180 5.27 -8.44 4.78
C ARG A 180 3.84 -8.08 4.43
N ILE A 181 3.43 -8.09 3.16
CA ILE A 181 2.04 -7.78 2.81
C ILE A 181 1.06 -8.75 3.47
N PRO A 182 1.24 -10.09 3.36
CA PRO A 182 0.33 -11.03 4.02
C PRO A 182 0.38 -10.98 5.54
N ALA A 183 1.54 -10.70 6.14
CA ALA A 183 1.65 -10.57 7.59
C ALA A 183 0.83 -9.39 8.13
N VAL A 184 0.94 -8.22 7.51
CA VAL A 184 0.13 -7.05 7.87
C VAL A 184 -1.36 -7.31 7.63
N PHE A 185 -1.67 -8.07 6.57
CA PHE A 185 -3.04 -8.48 6.29
C PHE A 185 -3.57 -9.36 7.42
N VAL A 186 -2.87 -10.42 7.82
CA VAL A 186 -3.35 -11.30 8.90
C VAL A 186 -3.48 -10.54 10.23
N ASP A 187 -2.46 -9.79 10.62
CA ASP A 187 -2.43 -9.15 11.95
C ASP A 187 -3.42 -7.98 12.02
N GLY A 188 -3.42 -7.11 11.01
CA GLY A 188 -4.31 -5.96 10.96
C GLY A 188 -5.77 -6.37 10.77
N ASN A 189 -6.05 -7.36 9.91
CA ASN A 189 -7.41 -7.86 9.67
C ASN A 189 -8.00 -8.53 10.92
N VAL A 190 -7.23 -9.36 11.62
CA VAL A 190 -7.69 -9.97 12.88
C VAL A 190 -7.98 -8.89 13.93
N CYS A 191 -7.10 -7.89 14.05
CA CYS A 191 -7.27 -6.80 15.02
C CYS A 191 -8.53 -5.97 14.72
N THR A 192 -8.70 -5.49 13.48
CA THR A 192 -9.81 -4.60 13.14
C THR A 192 -11.16 -5.32 13.06
N HIS A 193 -11.23 -6.55 12.53
CA HIS A 193 -12.48 -7.32 12.55
C HIS A 193 -12.84 -7.80 13.96
N SER A 194 -11.85 -8.08 14.84
CA SER A 194 -12.17 -8.38 16.24
C SER A 194 -12.76 -7.18 16.95
N ALA A 195 -12.19 -5.98 16.75
CA ALA A 195 -12.72 -4.73 17.31
C ALA A 195 -14.13 -4.43 16.80
N SER A 196 -14.34 -4.50 15.48
CA SER A 196 -15.67 -4.36 14.86
C SER A 196 -16.66 -5.38 15.42
N SER A 197 -16.31 -6.68 15.42
CA SER A 197 -17.21 -7.73 15.88
C SER A 197 -17.61 -7.56 17.35
N GLN A 198 -16.69 -7.14 18.22
CA GLN A 198 -17.00 -6.86 19.62
C GLN A 198 -17.97 -5.68 19.76
N ALA A 199 -17.76 -4.62 18.99
CA ALA A 199 -18.62 -3.45 18.99
C ALA A 199 -20.03 -3.77 18.46
N VAL A 200 -20.12 -4.54 17.37
CA VAL A 200 -21.40 -5.04 16.82
C VAL A 200 -22.15 -5.88 17.85
N LEU A 201 -21.47 -6.79 18.56
CA LEU A 201 -22.07 -7.58 19.64
C LEU A 201 -22.58 -6.70 20.78
N GLY A 202 -21.81 -5.68 21.19
CA GLY A 202 -22.23 -4.71 22.20
C GLY A 202 -23.49 -3.94 21.77
N LEU A 203 -23.55 -3.48 20.52
CA LEU A 203 -24.73 -2.79 19.98
C LEU A 203 -25.95 -3.71 19.84
N GLN A 204 -25.75 -5.01 19.59
CA GLN A 204 -26.82 -6.01 19.63
C GLN A 204 -27.36 -6.24 21.04
N GLU A 205 -26.50 -6.20 22.06
CA GLU A 205 -26.94 -6.26 23.46
C GLU A 205 -27.77 -5.02 23.83
N VAL A 206 -27.33 -3.83 23.42
CA VAL A 206 -28.12 -2.59 23.55
C VAL A 206 -29.49 -2.72 22.87
N ASN A 207 -29.56 -3.26 21.65
CA ASN A 207 -30.85 -3.50 20.99
C ASN A 207 -31.77 -4.41 21.81
N THR A 208 -31.21 -5.45 22.44
CA THR A 208 -31.95 -6.35 23.34
C THR A 208 -32.46 -5.61 24.58
N HIS A 209 -31.69 -4.69 25.14
CA HIS A 209 -32.14 -3.83 26.25
C HIS A 209 -33.25 -2.86 25.82
N ILE A 210 -33.14 -2.25 24.63
CA ILE A 210 -34.19 -1.40 24.07
C ILE A 210 -35.48 -2.23 23.89
N ASP A 211 -35.40 -3.45 23.37
CA ASP A 211 -36.57 -4.35 23.23
C ASP A 211 -37.23 -4.63 24.59
N ALA A 212 -36.42 -4.92 25.61
CA ALA A 212 -36.90 -5.11 26.97
C ALA A 212 -37.58 -3.85 27.52
N CYS A 213 -37.01 -2.67 27.30
CA CYS A 213 -37.61 -1.39 27.69
C CYS A 213 -38.97 -1.15 27.00
N VAL A 214 -39.03 -1.36 25.69
CA VAL A 214 -40.27 -1.22 24.90
C VAL A 214 -41.33 -2.20 25.39
N SER A 215 -40.97 -3.46 25.66
CA SER A 215 -41.90 -4.49 26.13
C SER A 215 -42.50 -4.19 27.51
N ARG A 216 -41.75 -3.56 28.43
CA ARG A 216 -42.24 -3.17 29.76
C ARG A 216 -43.18 -1.96 29.72
N ARG A 217 -43.15 -1.18 28.64
CA ARG A 217 -43.96 0.04 28.46
C ARG A 217 -45.24 -0.19 27.63
N ARG A 218 -45.37 -1.34 26.98
CA ARG A 218 -46.65 -1.82 26.42
C ARG A 218 -47.49 -2.50 27.49
#